data_AF-A0A2T0B5H9-F1
#
_entry.id   AF-A0A2T0B5H9-F1
#
_cell.length_a   1.000
_cell.length_b   1.000
_cell.length_c   1.000
_cell.angle_alpha   90.00
_cell.angle_beta   90.00
_cell.angle_gamma   90.00
#
_symmetry.space_group_name_H-M   'P 1'
#
loop_
_entity.id
_entity.type
_entity.pdbx_description
1 polymer ?
#
loop_
_entity_poly.entity_id
_entity_poly.type
_entity_poly.pdbx_seq_one_letter_code
_entity_poly.pdbx_strand_id
1 'polypeptide(L)'
;MKKYCKGLLKSNNKMEKEIHKNNEKILTDMIVYLRGSDMTEYNQELIREDLIQMIIDGQNRGDDIQKVIGDNYKEICDKIIETMPKKTISQKIGS
;
A
#
# COMPACT_ATOMS: atom_id res chain seq x y z
N MET A 1 -6.80 13.73 13.25
CA MET A 1 -6.54 12.68 12.22
C MET A 1 -5.91 13.21 10.93
N LYS A 2 -6.47 14.22 10.23
CA LYS A 2 -5.93 14.70 8.92
C LYS A 2 -4.44 15.08 8.89
N LYS A 3 -3.83 15.52 10.01
CA LYS A 3 -2.40 15.91 10.07
C LYS A 3 -1.44 14.72 9.95
N TYR A 4 -1.75 13.59 10.60
CA TYR A 4 -0.90 12.39 10.57
C TYR A 4 -0.93 11.71 9.20
N CYS A 5 -2.11 11.62 8.59
CA CYS A 5 -2.27 11.10 7.23
C CYS A 5 -1.49 11.93 6.19
N LYS A 6 -1.45 13.26 6.34
CA LYS A 6 -0.63 14.14 5.49
C LYS A 6 0.88 13.92 5.67
N GLY A 7 1.33 13.55 6.86
CA GLY A 7 2.72 13.19 7.13
C GLY A 7 3.11 11.91 6.42
N LEU A 8 2.32 10.85 6.60
CA LEU A 8 2.50 9.56 5.93
C LEU A 8 2.50 9.71 4.41
N LEU A 9 1.51 10.42 3.85
CA LEU A 9 1.43 10.63 2.40
C LEU A 9 2.71 11.31 1.84
N LYS A 10 3.27 12.29 2.56
CA LYS A 10 4.53 12.93 2.16
C LYS A 10 5.72 11.97 2.27
N SER A 11 5.77 11.16 3.32
CA SER A 11 6.82 10.15 3.51
C SER A 11 6.78 9.12 2.38
N ASN A 12 5.61 8.54 2.13
CA ASN A 12 5.36 7.57 1.08
C ASN A 12 5.74 8.12 -0.30
N ASN A 13 5.30 9.33 -0.63
CA ASN A 13 5.67 9.98 -1.90
C ASN A 13 7.19 10.23 -2.05
N LYS A 14 7.94 10.33 -0.94
CA LYS A 14 9.39 10.48 -0.98
C LYS A 14 10.06 9.12 -1.20
N MET A 15 9.67 8.10 -0.41
CA MET A 15 10.24 6.75 -0.49
C MET A 15 9.92 6.07 -1.83
N GLU A 16 8.73 6.29 -2.39
CA GLU A 16 8.34 5.72 -3.68
C GLU A 16 9.29 6.12 -4.82
N LYS A 17 10.02 7.23 -4.69
CA LYS A 17 11.04 7.65 -5.69
C LYS A 17 12.26 6.74 -5.74
N GLU A 18 12.45 5.90 -4.72
CA GLU A 18 13.54 4.91 -4.63
C GLU A 18 13.16 3.58 -5.30
N ILE A 19 11.89 3.45 -5.73
CA ILE A 19 11.41 2.25 -6.42
C ILE A 19 11.86 2.29 -7.88
N HIS A 20 12.35 1.14 -8.36
CA HIS A 20 12.73 0.95 -9.74
C HIS A 20 11.50 0.88 -10.65
N LYS A 21 11.61 1.38 -11.88
CA LYS A 21 10.50 1.43 -12.85
C LYS A 21 9.80 0.09 -13.11
N ASN A 22 10.53 -1.02 -13.05
CA ASN A 22 9.95 -2.36 -13.22
C ASN A 22 9.00 -2.74 -12.07
N ASN A 23 9.18 -2.15 -10.89
CA ASN A 23 8.38 -2.41 -9.69
C ASN A 23 7.29 -1.35 -9.43
N GLU A 24 7.37 -0.18 -10.07
CA GLU A 24 6.36 0.88 -9.95
C GLU A 24 4.96 0.40 -10.36
N LYS A 25 4.88 -0.43 -11.41
CA LYS A 25 3.60 -0.92 -11.93
C LYS A 25 2.88 -1.78 -10.89
N ILE A 26 3.58 -2.74 -10.28
CA ILE A 26 2.95 -3.64 -9.31
C ILE A 26 2.52 -2.88 -8.05
N LEU A 27 3.33 -1.93 -7.58
CA LEU A 27 2.95 -1.06 -6.47
C LEU A 27 1.68 -0.27 -6.79
N THR A 28 1.62 0.33 -7.99
CA THR A 28 0.46 1.11 -8.43
C THR A 28 -0.79 0.25 -8.46
N ASP A 29 -0.70 -0.95 -9.04
CA ASP A 29 -1.82 -1.90 -9.13
C ASP A 29 -2.33 -2.29 -7.73
N MET A 30 -1.42 -2.56 -6.78
CA MET A 30 -1.78 -2.87 -5.39
C MET A 30 -2.43 -1.70 -4.67
N ILE A 31 -1.88 -0.48 -4.80
CA ILE A 31 -2.45 0.72 -4.16
C ILE A 31 -3.86 0.99 -4.72
N VAL A 32 -4.05 0.88 -6.04
CA VAL A 32 -5.36 1.06 -6.67
C VAL A 32 -6.36 0.03 -6.15
N TYR A 33 -5.94 -1.23 -6.00
CA TYR A 33 -6.78 -2.29 -5.45
C TYR A 33 -7.20 -1.97 -4.00
N LEU A 34 -6.25 -1.60 -3.14
CA LEU A 34 -6.50 -1.25 -1.74
C LEU A 34 -7.41 -0.03 -1.59
N ARG A 35 -7.36 0.95 -2.52
CA ARG A 35 -8.25 2.12 -2.51
C ARG A 35 -9.71 1.76 -2.73
N GLY A 36 -10.00 0.65 -3.42
CA GLY A 36 -11.35 0.12 -3.60
C GLY A 36 -11.94 -0.53 -2.35
N SER A 37 -11.16 -0.70 -1.28
CA SER A 37 -11.58 -1.36 -0.05
C SER A 37 -12.28 -0.43 0.95
N ASP A 38 -12.88 -1.04 1.97
CA ASP A 38 -13.46 -0.36 3.13
C ASP A 38 -12.42 0.18 4.13
N MET A 39 -11.12 0.22 3.79
CA MET A 39 -10.09 0.76 4.69
C MET A 39 -10.15 2.29 4.79
N THR A 40 -9.77 2.83 5.94
CA THR A 40 -9.57 4.29 6.11
C THR A 40 -8.36 4.78 5.32
N GLU A 41 -8.34 6.06 4.93
CA GLU A 41 -7.18 6.66 4.23
C GLU A 41 -5.88 6.49 5.03
N TYR A 42 -5.96 6.62 6.36
CA TYR A 42 -4.82 6.40 7.24
C TYR A 42 -4.28 4.98 7.14
N ASN A 43 -5.16 3.98 7.19
CA ASN A 43 -4.78 2.58 7.03
C ASN A 43 -4.24 2.29 5.62
N GLN A 44 -4.81 2.92 4.58
CA GLN A 44 -4.28 2.80 3.22
C GLN A 44 -2.84 3.34 3.12
N GLU A 45 -2.54 4.49 3.74
CA GLU A 45 -1.19 5.04 3.73
C GLU A 45 -0.21 4.23 4.59
N LEU A 46 -0.64 3.60 5.69
CA LEU A 46 0.20 2.67 6.46
C LEU A 46 0.58 1.44 5.61
N ILE A 47 -0.41 0.81 4.96
CA ILE A 47 -0.12 -0.34 4.08
C ILE A 47 0.76 0.07 2.90
N ARG A 48 0.55 1.27 2.35
CA ARG A 48 1.41 1.79 1.27
C ARG A 48 2.86 1.93 1.72
N GLU A 49 3.09 2.41 2.95
CA GLU A 49 4.44 2.48 3.54
C GLU A 49 5.08 1.09 3.62
N ASP A 50 4.35 0.11 4.18
CA ASP A 50 4.83 -1.27 4.31
C ASP A 50 5.16 -1.90 2.94
N LEU A 51 4.30 -1.69 1.94
CA LEU A 51 4.53 -2.19 0.58
C LEU A 51 5.76 -1.54 -0.07
N ILE A 52 5.92 -0.22 0.07
CA ILE A 52 7.09 0.51 -0.46
C ILE A 52 8.37 -0.04 0.17
N GLN A 53 8.39 -0.21 1.50
CA GLN A 53 9.56 -0.73 2.20
C GLN A 53 9.90 -2.15 1.74
N MET A 54 8.89 -3.02 1.63
CA MET A 54 9.07 -4.39 1.18
C MET A 54 9.60 -4.47 -0.27
N ILE A 55 9.16 -3.56 -1.15
CA ILE A 55 9.68 -3.44 -2.51
C ILE A 55 11.15 -3.00 -2.49
N ILE A 56 11.49 -1.95 -1.77
CA ILE A 56 12.85 -1.41 -1.68
C ILE A 56 13.81 -2.48 -1.12
N ASP A 57 13.39 -3.21 -0.09
CA ASP A 57 14.18 -4.29 0.49
C ASP A 57 14.42 -5.43 -0.50
N GLY A 58 13.40 -5.79 -1.30
CA GLY A 58 13.54 -6.74 -2.40
C GLY A 58 14.54 -6.28 -3.47
N GLN A 59 14.41 -5.01 -3.90
CA GLN A 59 15.34 -4.40 -4.86
C GLN A 59 16.79 -4.43 -4.38
N ASN A 60 17.02 -4.09 -3.10
CA ASN A 60 18.35 -4.06 -2.51
C ASN A 60 19.00 -5.45 -2.43
N ARG A 61 18.19 -6.51 -2.36
CA ARG A 61 18.65 -7.90 -2.45
C ARG A 61 18.86 -8.39 -3.89
N GLY A 62 18.45 -7.60 -4.89
CA GLY A 62 18.43 -8.01 -6.30
C GLY A 62 17.30 -8.99 -6.62
N ASP A 63 16.27 -9.08 -5.77
CA ASP A 63 15.08 -9.90 -6.04
C ASP A 63 14.13 -9.16 -7.01
N ASP A 64 13.46 -9.92 -7.88
CA ASP A 64 12.28 -9.42 -8.58
C ASP A 64 11.15 -9.22 -7.57
N ILE A 65 10.40 -8.12 -7.68
CA ILE A 65 9.27 -7.85 -6.81
C ILE A 65 8.20 -8.94 -6.87
N GLN A 66 8.06 -9.63 -8.01
CA GLN A 66 7.15 -10.78 -8.14
C GLN A 66 7.55 -11.94 -7.23
N LYS A 67 8.84 -12.07 -6.88
CA LYS A 67 9.31 -13.08 -5.92
C LYS A 67 8.93 -12.74 -4.48
N VAL A 68 8.70 -11.45 -4.19
CA VAL A 68 8.35 -10.94 -2.85
C VAL A 68 6.83 -10.84 -2.68
N ILE A 69 6.12 -10.34 -3.69
CA ILE A 69 4.65 -10.17 -3.73
C ILE A 69 3.94 -11.44 -4.24
N GLY A 70 4.64 -12.33 -4.94
CA GLY A 70 4.02 -13.44 -5.67
C GLY A 70 3.34 -12.98 -6.97
N ASP A 71 2.92 -13.97 -7.76
CA ASP A 71 2.31 -13.74 -9.07
C ASP A 71 0.89 -13.17 -8.98
N ASN A 72 0.21 -13.37 -7.84
CA ASN A 72 -1.14 -12.89 -7.61
C ASN A 72 -1.20 -11.85 -6.48
N TYR A 73 -0.86 -10.61 -6.82
CA TYR A 73 -0.91 -9.49 -5.87
C TYR A 73 -2.28 -9.30 -5.21
N LYS A 74 -3.37 -9.70 -5.88
CA LYS A 74 -4.73 -9.55 -5.35
C LYS A 74 -4.93 -10.39 -4.10
N GLU A 75 -4.42 -11.63 -4.06
CA GLU A 75 -4.52 -12.48 -2.87
C GLU A 75 -3.81 -11.87 -1.67
N ILE A 76 -2.68 -11.19 -1.88
CA ILE A 76 -2.01 -10.47 -0.81
C ILE A 76 -2.86 -9.27 -0.37
N CYS A 77 -3.36 -8.48 -1.33
CA CYS A 77 -4.22 -7.34 -1.00
C CYS A 77 -5.48 -7.76 -0.24
N ASP A 78 -6.12 -8.88 -0.62
CA ASP A 78 -7.30 -9.41 0.06
C ASP A 78 -6.98 -9.80 1.51
N LYS A 79 -5.86 -10.51 1.74
CA LYS A 79 -5.39 -10.84 3.09
C LYS A 79 -5.12 -9.58 3.92
N ILE A 80 -4.48 -8.57 3.33
CA ILE A 80 -4.25 -7.29 4.02
C ILE A 80 -5.60 -6.66 4.41
N ILE A 81 -6.55 -6.55 3.47
CA ILE A 81 -7.87 -5.97 3.71
C ILE A 81 -8.63 -6.72 4.83
N GLU A 82 -8.51 -8.05 4.87
CA GLU A 82 -9.14 -8.87 5.90
C GLU A 82 -8.56 -8.63 7.31
N THR A 83 -7.25 -8.36 7.41
CA THR A 83 -6.57 -8.11 8.69
C THR A 83 -6.74 -6.67 9.21
N MET A 84 -7.09 -5.72 8.34
CA MET A 84 -7.15 -4.30 8.71
C MET A 84 -8.50 -3.90 9.33
N PRO A 85 -8.50 -2.94 10.27
CA PRO A 85 -9.74 -2.37 10.79
C PRO A 85 -10.57 -1.73 9.67
N LYS A 86 -11.80 -2.24 9.49
CA LYS A 86 -12.73 -1.75 8.48
C LYS A 86 -13.39 -0.43 8.91
N LYS A 87 -13.71 0.44 7.95
CA LYS A 87 -14.54 1.63 8.19
C LYS A 87 -15.86 1.23 8.85
N THR A 88 -16.22 1.94 9.92
CA THR A 88 -17.57 1.84 10.51
C THR A 88 -18.60 2.48 9.57
N ILE A 89 -19.89 2.13 9.72
CA ILE A 89 -20.98 2.64 8.86
C ILE A 89 -21.00 4.18 8.82
N SER A 90 -20.75 4.85 9.96
CA SER A 90 -20.67 6.31 10.03
C SER A 90 -19.51 6.90 9.20
N GLN A 91 -18.42 6.15 9.01
CA GLN A 91 -17.28 6.58 8.19
C GLN A 91 -17.50 6.30 6.70
N LYS A 92 -18.37 5.35 6.34
CA LYS A 92 -18.73 5.04 4.94
C LYS A 92 -19.66 6.08 4.32
N ILE A 93 -20.58 6.65 5.11
CA ILE A 93 -21.62 7.58 4.62
C ILE A 93 -21.12 9.04 4.64
N GLY A 94 -20.10 9.36 5.44
CA GLY A 94 -19.59 10.72 5.63
C GLY A 94 -18.31 11.09 4.86
N SER A 95 -17.95 10.34 3.82
CA SER A 95 -16.80 10.63 2.94
C SER A 95 -17.22 11.39 1.69
#